data_AF-Q5XVP8-F1
#
_entry.id   AF-Q5XVP8-F1
#
_cell.length_a   1.000
_cell.length_b   1.000
_cell.length_c   1.000
_cell.angle_alpha   90.00
_cell.angle_beta   90.00
_cell.angle_gamma   90.00
#
_symmetry.space_group_name_H-M   'P 1'
#
loop_
_entity.id
_entity.type
_entity.pdbx_description
1 polymer ?
#
loop_
_entity_poly.entity_id
_entity_poly.type
_entity_poly.pdbx_seq_one_letter_code
_entity_poly.pdbx_strand_id
1 'polypeptide(L)'
;MFGEGVEGTAYGAFGVMLGNQKKSFPSSLQRVSIENGEGFVTLRREHITQTVENITDLLGSSIFVAVTVLTDSGSEMVEAELRDIYIVISPYIIQFTKTLKYFKPGLTFDLALEVLNPDGTPAQGVPVSVDETEVEGITSANGMARLSINTVAKAEPLKITVRTNNPRIPAERQASASMTALPYRSASSNYIHIGVTTAEVKLGDNLKMNINLNKLENVETDITYLIQSKSQLIK
;
A
#
# COMPACT_ATOMS: atom_id res chain seq x y z
N MET A 1 -34.46 3.81 15.92
CA MET A 1 -33.61 3.23 16.98
C MET A 1 -33.46 4.25 18.09
N PHE A 2 -33.62 3.83 19.35
CA PHE A 2 -33.69 4.72 20.52
C PHE A 2 -32.33 5.02 21.18
N GLY A 3 -31.23 4.51 20.62
CA GLY A 3 -29.88 4.78 21.11
C GLY A 3 -29.49 4.04 22.40
N GLU A 4 -30.31 3.09 22.84
CA GLU A 4 -30.03 2.24 24.00
C GLU A 4 -29.25 0.98 23.59
N GLY A 5 -28.39 0.49 24.48
CA GLY A 5 -27.64 -0.75 24.30
C GLY A 5 -28.60 -1.95 24.26
N VAL A 6 -28.34 -2.88 23.35
CA VAL A 6 -29.13 -4.11 23.23
C VAL A 6 -28.62 -5.14 24.23
N GLU A 7 -29.56 -5.77 24.94
CA GLU A 7 -29.31 -6.97 25.75
C GLU A 7 -29.78 -8.21 24.98
N GLY A 8 -28.97 -9.26 24.98
CA GLY A 8 -29.27 -10.42 24.15
C GLY A 8 -28.20 -11.50 24.09
N THR A 9 -28.31 -12.34 23.07
CA THR A 9 -27.34 -13.36 22.71
C THR A 9 -26.86 -13.13 21.28
N ALA A 10 -25.55 -13.18 21.05
CA ALA A 10 -24.96 -13.25 19.71
C ALA A 10 -24.46 -14.66 19.40
N TYR A 11 -24.60 -15.03 18.12
CA TYR A 11 -23.98 -16.20 17.51
C TYR A 11 -23.02 -15.73 16.43
N GLY A 12 -21.73 -15.99 16.61
CA GLY A 12 -20.71 -15.61 15.64
C GLY A 12 -20.03 -16.84 15.05
N ALA A 13 -19.84 -16.85 13.73
CA ALA A 13 -19.08 -17.87 13.02
C ALA A 13 -18.11 -17.22 12.03
N PHE A 14 -16.91 -17.79 11.95
CA PHE A 14 -15.86 -17.35 11.04
C PHE A 14 -15.71 -18.30 9.87
N GLY A 15 -15.14 -17.80 8.79
CA GLY A 15 -14.71 -18.60 7.65
C GLY A 15 -13.73 -17.85 6.77
N VAL A 16 -13.39 -18.44 5.63
CA VAL A 16 -12.52 -17.86 4.61
C VAL A 16 -13.25 -17.75 3.28
N MET A 17 -13.00 -16.66 2.57
CA MET A 17 -13.41 -16.40 1.20
C MET A 17 -12.31 -16.92 0.26
N LEU A 18 -12.56 -18.05 -0.41
CA LEU A 18 -11.69 -18.59 -1.45
C LEU A 18 -12.21 -18.13 -2.82
N GLY A 19 -11.69 -17.00 -3.30
CA GLY A 19 -12.29 -16.28 -4.42
C GLY A 19 -13.72 -15.85 -4.06
N ASN A 20 -14.72 -16.30 -4.82
CA ASN A 20 -16.13 -16.00 -4.55
C ASN A 20 -16.85 -17.07 -3.70
N GLN A 21 -16.14 -18.09 -3.20
CA GLN A 21 -16.73 -19.18 -2.42
C GLN A 21 -16.45 -19.03 -0.93
N LYS A 22 -17.48 -19.20 -0.10
CA LYS A 22 -17.36 -19.24 1.35
C LYS A 22 -16.99 -20.65 1.81
N LYS A 23 -15.94 -20.75 2.61
CA LYS A 23 -15.60 -21.95 3.37
C LYS A 23 -15.64 -21.62 4.86
N SER A 24 -16.65 -22.11 5.56
CA SER A 24 -16.80 -21.89 7.00
C SER A 24 -15.74 -22.65 7.80
N PHE A 25 -15.43 -22.15 9.00
CA PHE A 25 -14.68 -22.87 10.03
C PHE A 25 -15.69 -23.35 11.09
N PRO A 26 -16.20 -24.59 11.02
CA PRO A 26 -17.34 -25.01 11.85
C PRO A 26 -17.08 -24.91 13.36
N SER A 27 -15.85 -25.20 13.79
CA SER A 27 -15.44 -25.10 15.19
C SER A 27 -15.30 -23.67 15.72
N SER A 28 -15.41 -22.66 14.87
CA SER A 28 -15.35 -21.26 15.28
C SER A 28 -16.68 -20.71 15.80
N LEU A 29 -17.79 -21.46 15.63
CA LEU A 29 -19.12 -21.05 16.07
C LEU A 29 -19.13 -20.81 17.59
N GLN A 30 -19.49 -19.60 17.99
CA GLN A 30 -19.53 -19.16 19.38
C GLN A 30 -20.89 -18.56 19.69
N ARG A 31 -21.38 -18.87 20.89
CA ARG A 31 -22.52 -18.20 21.50
C ARG A 31 -22.00 -17.32 22.63
N VAL A 32 -22.33 -16.03 22.61
CA VAL A 32 -21.91 -15.06 23.63
C VAL A 32 -23.09 -14.20 24.06
N SER A 33 -23.08 -13.77 25.31
CA SER A 33 -24.03 -12.75 25.79
C SER A 33 -23.66 -11.39 25.22
N ILE A 34 -24.66 -10.55 25.01
CA ILE A 34 -24.51 -9.13 24.70
C ILE A 34 -24.97 -8.37 25.93
N GLU A 35 -24.07 -7.58 26.52
CA GLU A 35 -24.33 -6.75 27.69
C GLU A 35 -24.01 -5.30 27.36
N ASN A 36 -24.94 -4.39 27.64
CA ASN A 36 -24.89 -2.97 27.29
C ASN A 36 -24.57 -2.73 25.79
N GLY A 37 -25.06 -3.61 24.91
CA GLY A 37 -24.80 -3.55 23.47
C GLY A 37 -23.43 -4.09 23.02
N GLU A 38 -22.63 -4.67 23.91
CA GLU A 38 -21.30 -5.21 23.59
C GLU A 38 -21.23 -6.73 23.75
N GLY A 39 -20.53 -7.39 22.82
CA GLY A 39 -20.26 -8.83 22.86
C GLY A 39 -19.10 -9.18 21.93
N PHE A 40 -18.31 -10.20 22.28
CA PHE A 40 -17.05 -10.51 21.60
C PHE A 40 -16.98 -11.97 21.16
N VAL A 41 -16.74 -12.20 19.87
CA VAL A 41 -16.39 -13.53 19.32
C VAL A 41 -14.95 -13.53 18.84
N THR A 42 -14.21 -14.61 19.09
CA THR A 42 -12.76 -14.66 18.81
C THR A 42 -12.43 -15.78 17.83
N LEU A 43 -11.78 -15.45 16.72
CA LEU A 43 -11.18 -16.44 15.84
C LEU A 43 -9.80 -16.87 16.37
N ARG A 44 -9.67 -18.13 16.76
CA ARG A 44 -8.40 -18.70 17.19
C ARG A 44 -7.73 -19.47 16.06
N ARG A 45 -6.41 -19.64 16.16
CA ARG A 45 -5.62 -20.37 15.16
C ARG A 45 -6.11 -21.81 15.03
N GLU A 46 -6.50 -22.46 16.13
CA GLU A 46 -7.00 -23.84 16.11
C GLU A 46 -8.26 -24.02 15.25
N HIS A 47 -9.15 -23.02 15.19
CA HIS A 47 -10.37 -23.11 14.37
C HIS A 47 -10.03 -23.17 12.88
N ILE A 48 -8.97 -22.47 12.47
CA ILE A 48 -8.48 -22.47 11.09
C ILE A 48 -7.79 -23.80 10.80
N THR A 49 -6.86 -24.23 11.66
CA THR A 49 -6.03 -25.43 11.42
C THR A 49 -6.82 -26.74 11.45
N GLN A 50 -8.01 -26.75 12.08
CA GLN A 50 -8.92 -27.90 12.02
C GLN A 50 -9.60 -28.06 10.66
N THR A 51 -9.69 -27.00 9.86
CA THR A 51 -10.34 -27.00 8.53
C THR A 51 -9.32 -26.94 7.39
N VAL A 52 -8.13 -26.42 7.66
CA VAL A 52 -7.06 -26.17 6.69
C VAL A 52 -5.73 -26.55 7.32
N GLU A 53 -5.06 -27.57 6.80
CA GLU A 53 -3.81 -28.09 7.39
C GLU A 53 -2.70 -27.01 7.42
N ASN A 54 -2.56 -26.25 6.34
CA ASN A 54 -1.56 -25.20 6.23
C ASN A 54 -2.18 -23.82 5.98
N ILE A 55 -2.01 -22.90 6.93
CA ILE A 55 -2.57 -21.53 6.85
C ILE A 55 -1.97 -20.75 5.67
N THR A 56 -0.76 -21.07 5.20
CA THR A 56 -0.18 -20.38 4.04
C THR A 56 -0.97 -20.62 2.76
N ASP A 57 -1.76 -21.69 2.68
CA ASP A 57 -2.62 -21.99 1.54
C ASP A 57 -3.77 -20.98 1.42
N LEU A 58 -4.00 -20.19 2.47
CA LEU A 58 -5.02 -19.13 2.52
C LEU A 58 -4.46 -17.76 2.15
N LEU A 59 -3.17 -17.64 1.82
CA LEU A 59 -2.58 -16.36 1.42
C LEU A 59 -3.29 -15.76 0.20
N GLY A 60 -3.60 -14.47 0.28
CA GLY A 60 -4.37 -13.77 -0.76
C GLY A 60 -5.89 -13.96 -0.67
N SER A 61 -6.37 -14.79 0.26
CA SER A 61 -7.79 -14.89 0.62
C SER A 61 -8.16 -13.89 1.72
N SER A 62 -9.44 -13.78 2.06
CA SER A 62 -9.92 -12.97 3.19
C SER A 62 -10.77 -13.77 4.17
N ILE A 63 -10.68 -13.44 5.44
CA ILE A 63 -11.58 -13.96 6.47
C ILE A 63 -12.90 -13.20 6.38
N PHE A 64 -14.00 -13.92 6.60
CA PHE A 64 -15.29 -13.34 6.90
C PHE A 64 -15.75 -13.76 8.29
N VAL A 65 -16.58 -12.93 8.90
CA VAL A 65 -17.31 -13.24 10.14
C VAL A 65 -18.78 -12.91 9.94
N ALA A 66 -19.64 -13.89 10.19
CA ALA A 66 -21.09 -13.73 10.20
C ALA A 66 -21.57 -13.75 11.65
N VAL A 67 -22.38 -12.77 12.04
CA VAL A 67 -22.92 -12.62 13.38
C VAL A 67 -24.44 -12.49 13.30
N THR A 68 -25.14 -13.30 14.07
CA THR A 68 -26.59 -13.22 14.29
C THR A 68 -26.82 -12.80 15.74
N VAL A 69 -27.55 -11.72 15.95
CA VAL A 69 -27.93 -11.20 17.28
C VAL A 69 -29.41 -11.47 17.52
N LEU A 70 -29.74 -12.02 18.68
CA LEU A 70 -31.10 -12.24 19.17
C LEU A 70 -31.28 -11.47 20.47
N THR A 71 -32.31 -10.63 20.53
CA THR A 71 -32.71 -9.93 21.77
C THR A 71 -33.15 -10.91 22.85
N ASP A 72 -32.97 -10.56 24.14
CA ASP A 72 -33.37 -11.44 25.25
C ASP A 72 -34.87 -11.75 25.29
N SER A 73 -35.70 -10.83 24.77
CA SER A 73 -37.13 -11.04 24.59
C SER A 73 -37.44 -12.09 23.51
N GLY A 74 -36.46 -12.45 22.69
CA GLY A 74 -36.60 -13.32 21.52
C GLY A 74 -37.42 -12.72 20.38
N SER A 75 -37.80 -11.44 20.48
CA SER A 75 -38.71 -10.79 19.53
C SER A 75 -38.02 -10.34 18.25
N GLU A 76 -36.73 -10.02 18.34
CA GLU A 76 -35.95 -9.46 17.23
C GLU A 76 -34.65 -10.21 17.02
N MET A 77 -34.36 -10.51 15.75
CA MET A 77 -33.14 -11.15 15.29
C MET A 77 -32.55 -10.36 14.11
N VAL A 78 -31.24 -10.09 14.14
CA VAL A 78 -30.53 -9.36 13.07
C VAL A 78 -29.25 -10.10 12.71
N GLU A 79 -28.92 -10.11 11.42
CA GLU A 79 -27.68 -10.67 10.89
C GLU A 79 -26.79 -9.59 10.28
N ALA A 80 -25.49 -9.71 10.52
CA ALA A 80 -24.47 -8.86 9.91
C ALA A 80 -23.27 -9.70 9.52
N GLU A 81 -22.54 -9.25 8.49
CA GLU A 81 -21.34 -9.91 8.02
C GLU A 81 -20.25 -8.89 7.76
N LEU A 82 -19.06 -9.15 8.30
CA LEU A 82 -17.84 -8.44 7.97
C LEU A 82 -16.98 -9.33 7.07
N ARG A 83 -16.49 -8.77 5.97
CA ARG A 83 -15.62 -9.41 4.98
C ARG A 83 -14.27 -8.69 4.91
N ASP A 84 -13.43 -9.15 3.99
CA ASP A 84 -12.22 -8.43 3.55
C ASP A 84 -11.17 -8.24 4.64
N ILE A 85 -11.12 -9.16 5.61
CA ILE A 85 -10.01 -9.30 6.55
C ILE A 85 -8.91 -10.13 5.86
N TYR A 86 -8.05 -9.48 5.09
CA TYR A 86 -7.07 -10.15 4.23
C TYR A 86 -6.03 -10.97 4.99
N ILE A 87 -5.74 -12.16 4.46
CA ILE A 87 -4.68 -13.05 4.95
C ILE A 87 -3.42 -12.77 4.12
N VAL A 88 -2.45 -12.10 4.75
CA VAL A 88 -1.21 -11.64 4.10
C VAL A 88 0.02 -11.95 4.94
N ILE A 89 1.18 -12.03 4.28
CA ILE A 89 2.49 -12.13 4.95
C ILE A 89 2.93 -10.74 5.46
N SER A 90 2.79 -9.74 4.59
CA SER A 90 3.13 -8.35 4.85
C SER A 90 1.86 -7.51 4.97
N PRO A 91 1.77 -6.59 5.94
CA PRO A 91 0.63 -5.68 6.07
C PRO A 91 0.64 -4.55 5.03
N TYR A 92 1.66 -4.48 4.17
CA TYR A 92 1.77 -3.48 3.12
C TYR A 92 2.11 -4.10 1.76
N ILE A 93 1.77 -3.36 0.71
CA ILE A 93 2.11 -3.64 -0.69
C ILE A 93 2.84 -2.42 -1.24
N ILE A 94 4.02 -2.61 -1.84
CA ILE A 94 4.77 -1.53 -2.51
C ILE A 94 4.56 -1.64 -4.02
N GLN A 95 4.25 -0.52 -4.68
CA GLN A 95 4.10 -0.44 -6.13
C GLN A 95 4.90 0.72 -6.73
N PHE A 96 5.50 0.50 -7.89
CA PHE A 96 6.24 1.51 -8.66
C PHE A 96 5.37 2.11 -9.78
N THR A 97 4.13 2.51 -9.47
CA THR A 97 3.14 2.96 -10.48
C THR A 97 3.54 4.24 -11.20
N LYS A 98 4.23 5.15 -10.50
CA LYS A 98 4.56 6.50 -11.00
C LYS A 98 6.06 6.72 -11.22
N THR A 99 6.89 5.70 -11.00
CA THR A 99 8.34 5.78 -11.22
C THR A 99 8.66 5.64 -12.71
N LEU A 100 9.56 6.48 -13.22
CA LEU A 100 10.05 6.36 -14.59
C LEU A 100 10.86 5.06 -14.76
N LYS A 101 10.67 4.35 -15.87
CA LYS A 101 11.44 3.11 -16.15
C LYS A 101 12.87 3.36 -16.65
N TYR A 102 13.23 4.64 -16.83
CA TYR A 102 14.53 5.04 -17.36
C TYR A 102 15.17 6.11 -16.48
N PHE A 103 16.49 6.01 -16.29
CA PHE A 103 17.29 7.00 -15.56
C PHE A 103 18.36 7.63 -16.47
N LYS A 104 18.87 8.80 -16.09
CA LYS A 104 19.98 9.46 -16.82
C LYS A 104 21.27 9.18 -16.06
N PRO A 105 22.26 8.47 -16.66
CA PRO A 105 23.51 8.16 -16.00
C PRO A 105 24.23 9.41 -15.46
N GLY A 106 24.67 9.33 -14.20
CA GLY A 106 25.38 10.42 -13.52
C GLY A 106 24.48 11.53 -12.97
N LEU A 107 23.16 11.40 -13.09
CA LEU A 107 22.18 12.27 -12.44
C LEU A 107 21.41 11.51 -11.35
N THR A 108 20.74 12.24 -10.47
CA THR A 108 19.81 11.64 -9.50
C THR A 108 18.65 10.97 -10.21
N PHE A 109 18.17 9.87 -9.65
CA PHE A 109 16.98 9.17 -10.11
C PHE A 109 15.89 9.25 -9.04
N ASP A 110 14.75 9.83 -9.42
CA ASP A 110 13.63 10.05 -8.51
C ASP A 110 12.67 8.86 -8.58
N LEU A 111 12.61 8.10 -7.49
CA LEU A 111 11.66 7.03 -7.24
C LEU A 111 10.36 7.62 -6.73
N ALA A 112 9.25 7.27 -7.39
CA ALA A 112 7.89 7.57 -6.93
C ALA A 112 7.16 6.25 -6.70
N LEU A 113 7.05 5.87 -5.44
CA LEU A 113 6.45 4.61 -5.02
C LEU A 113 5.18 4.87 -4.21
N GLU A 114 4.26 3.92 -4.30
CA GLU A 114 2.98 3.90 -3.62
C GLU A 114 2.98 2.72 -2.66
N VAL A 115 2.61 2.98 -1.40
CA VAL A 115 2.41 1.93 -0.40
C VAL A 115 0.93 1.82 -0.10
N LEU A 116 0.40 0.62 -0.21
CA LEU A 116 -1.00 0.30 -0.02
C LEU A 116 -1.17 -0.67 1.16
N ASN A 117 -2.33 -0.59 1.81
CA ASN A 117 -2.84 -1.63 2.69
C ASN A 117 -3.34 -2.83 1.85
N PRO A 118 -3.61 -3.99 2.47
CA PRO A 118 -4.05 -5.19 1.75
C PRO A 118 -5.36 -5.02 0.97
N ASP A 119 -6.22 -4.09 1.40
CA ASP A 119 -7.49 -3.72 0.75
C ASP A 119 -7.31 -2.76 -0.44
N GLY A 120 -6.07 -2.36 -0.75
CA GLY A 120 -5.74 -1.42 -1.81
C GLY A 120 -5.88 0.05 -1.43
N THR A 121 -6.24 0.37 -0.18
CA THR A 121 -6.27 1.76 0.29
C THR A 121 -4.84 2.30 0.51
N PRO A 122 -4.61 3.61 0.34
CA PRO A 122 -3.28 4.19 0.56
C PRO A 122 -2.83 4.10 2.02
N ALA A 123 -1.57 3.69 2.24
CA ALA A 123 -0.99 3.58 3.58
C ALA A 123 -0.16 4.82 3.92
N GLN A 124 -0.70 5.69 4.77
CA GLN A 124 -0.03 6.92 5.22
C GLN A 124 0.99 6.67 6.33
N GLY A 125 2.09 7.43 6.30
CA GLY A 125 3.05 7.48 7.41
C GLY A 125 3.92 6.23 7.54
N VAL A 126 4.02 5.43 6.48
CA VAL A 126 4.83 4.21 6.45
C VAL A 126 6.27 4.58 6.10
N PRO A 127 7.25 4.29 6.97
CA PRO A 127 8.65 4.45 6.64
C PRO A 127 9.08 3.44 5.57
N VAL A 128 9.87 3.89 4.61
CA VAL A 128 10.44 3.09 3.53
C VAL A 128 11.92 3.38 3.36
N SER A 129 12.69 2.39 2.95
CA SER A 129 14.12 2.50 2.68
C SER A 129 14.48 1.81 1.36
N VAL A 130 15.50 2.33 0.68
CA VAL A 130 16.08 1.69 -0.50
C VAL A 130 17.27 0.84 -0.08
N ASP A 131 17.22 -0.46 -0.38
CA ASP A 131 18.28 -1.41 -0.02
C ASP A 131 19.64 -0.96 -0.56
N GLU A 132 20.70 -1.26 0.20
CA GLU A 132 22.09 -0.92 -0.13
C GLU A 132 22.39 0.59 -0.23
N THR A 133 21.49 1.43 0.27
CA THR A 133 21.68 2.89 0.36
C THR A 133 21.22 3.42 1.71
N GLU A 134 21.57 4.67 2.02
CA GLU A 134 21.06 5.40 3.19
C GLU A 134 19.78 6.20 2.87
N VAL A 135 19.12 5.91 1.74
CA VAL A 135 17.95 6.66 1.29
C VAL A 135 16.69 6.13 1.94
N GLU A 136 16.06 6.98 2.74
CA GLU A 136 14.82 6.70 3.46
C GLU A 136 13.74 7.75 3.13
N GLY A 137 12.48 7.40 3.40
CA GLY A 137 11.38 8.34 3.36
C GLY A 137 10.13 7.80 4.03
N ILE A 138 9.08 8.62 4.01
CA ILE A 138 7.81 8.31 4.66
C ILE A 138 6.68 8.62 3.68
N THR A 139 5.67 7.76 3.65
CA THR A 139 4.52 7.94 2.76
C THR A 139 3.60 9.07 3.22
N SER A 140 3.09 9.83 2.26
CA SER A 140 2.11 10.91 2.45
C SER A 140 0.69 10.36 2.63
N ALA A 141 -0.30 11.24 2.82
CA ALA A 141 -1.71 10.84 3.02
C ALA A 141 -2.27 10.00 1.86
N ASN A 142 -1.78 10.25 0.65
CA ASN A 142 -2.11 9.47 -0.55
C ASN A 142 -1.28 8.19 -0.73
N GLY A 143 -0.55 7.73 0.30
CA GLY A 143 0.29 6.53 0.26
C GLY A 143 1.58 6.68 -0.56
N MET A 144 1.86 7.85 -1.14
CA MET A 144 3.04 8.06 -1.98
C MET A 144 4.27 8.45 -1.17
N ALA A 145 5.43 7.91 -1.53
CA ALA A 145 6.73 8.43 -1.12
C ALA A 145 7.57 8.77 -2.36
N ARG A 146 8.35 9.85 -2.27
CA ARG A 146 9.35 10.22 -3.28
C ARG A 146 10.73 10.15 -2.67
N LEU A 147 11.61 9.37 -3.30
CA LEU A 147 12.98 9.13 -2.85
C LEU A 147 13.93 9.47 -4.00
N SER A 148 15.02 10.17 -3.73
CA SER A 148 16.03 10.47 -4.74
C SER A 148 17.27 9.62 -4.48
N ILE A 149 17.65 8.79 -5.46
CA ILE A 149 18.86 7.98 -5.38
C ILE A 149 19.94 8.55 -6.31
N ASN A 150 21.18 8.55 -5.86
CA ASN A 150 22.31 8.95 -6.70
C ASN A 150 22.68 7.81 -7.64
N THR A 151 22.80 8.10 -8.95
CA THR A 151 23.27 7.13 -9.93
C THR A 151 24.71 7.41 -10.33
N VAL A 152 25.45 6.36 -10.67
CA VAL A 152 26.79 6.50 -11.25
C VAL A 152 26.70 6.82 -12.74
N ALA A 153 27.76 7.39 -13.32
CA ALA A 153 27.85 7.68 -14.76
C ALA A 153 28.07 6.42 -15.62
N LYS A 154 27.51 5.27 -15.22
CA LYS A 154 27.53 4.03 -15.98
C LYS A 154 26.19 3.79 -16.63
N ALA A 155 26.21 3.41 -17.91
CA ALA A 155 25.02 3.06 -18.67
C ALA A 155 24.66 1.57 -18.46
N GLU A 156 24.48 1.16 -17.22
CA GLU A 156 24.08 -0.21 -16.84
C GLU A 156 22.67 -0.20 -16.22
N PRO A 157 21.88 -1.27 -16.36
CA PRO A 157 20.59 -1.38 -15.67
C PRO A 157 20.75 -1.22 -14.15
N LEU A 158 19.94 -0.35 -13.56
CA LEU A 158 19.94 -0.08 -12.13
C LEU A 158 18.83 -0.92 -11.47
N LYS A 159 19.22 -1.95 -10.72
CA LYS A 159 18.29 -2.73 -9.89
C LYS A 159 18.07 -2.01 -8.58
N ILE A 160 16.81 -1.82 -8.21
CA ILE A 160 16.40 -1.05 -7.04
C ILE A 160 15.46 -1.94 -6.26
N THR A 161 15.72 -2.11 -4.97
CA THR A 161 14.82 -2.79 -4.05
C THR A 161 14.42 -1.82 -2.95
N VAL A 162 13.12 -1.69 -2.72
CA VAL A 162 12.56 -0.88 -1.64
C VAL A 162 11.92 -1.81 -0.62
N ARG A 163 12.05 -1.46 0.66
CA ARG A 163 11.38 -2.16 1.76
C ARG A 163 10.62 -1.17 2.64
N THR A 164 9.55 -1.64 3.27
CA THR A 164 8.98 -0.91 4.42
C THR A 164 9.88 -1.12 5.64
N ASN A 165 9.98 -0.10 6.49
CA ASN A 165 10.81 -0.12 7.70
C ASN A 165 10.01 0.35 8.93
N ASN A 166 8.82 -0.23 9.12
CA ASN A 166 7.98 0.08 10.29
C ASN A 166 8.51 -0.67 11.52
N PRO A 167 8.96 0.02 12.60
CA PRO A 167 9.59 -0.62 13.75
C PRO A 167 8.67 -1.56 14.55
N ARG A 168 7.36 -1.50 14.34
CA ARG A 168 6.38 -2.39 14.98
C ARG A 168 6.17 -3.70 14.23
N ILE A 169 6.77 -3.86 13.05
CA ILE A 169 6.62 -5.03 12.17
C ILE A 169 7.97 -5.75 12.06
N PRO A 170 8.02 -7.07 12.32
CA PRO A 170 9.24 -7.87 12.14
C PRO A 170 9.79 -7.78 10.71
N ALA A 171 11.10 -7.91 10.55
CA ALA A 171 11.78 -7.75 9.26
C ALA A 171 11.25 -8.69 8.18
N GLU A 172 10.89 -9.92 8.55
CA GLU A 172 10.32 -10.95 7.68
C GLU A 172 8.89 -10.65 7.21
N ARG A 173 8.21 -9.68 7.84
CA ARG A 173 6.86 -9.23 7.48
C ARG A 173 6.83 -7.84 6.87
N GLN A 174 7.97 -7.19 6.69
CA GLN A 174 8.02 -5.95 5.91
C GLN A 174 7.73 -6.23 4.44
N ALA A 175 7.04 -5.32 3.76
CA ALA A 175 6.88 -5.40 2.33
C ALA A 175 8.23 -5.15 1.65
N SER A 176 8.48 -5.84 0.54
CA SER A 176 9.62 -5.57 -0.33
C SER A 176 9.17 -5.66 -1.78
N ALA A 177 9.64 -4.72 -2.60
CA ALA A 177 9.44 -4.76 -4.04
C ALA A 177 10.71 -4.28 -4.74
N SER A 178 11.00 -4.90 -5.88
CA SER A 178 12.13 -4.50 -6.72
C SER A 178 11.66 -4.02 -8.08
N MET A 179 12.42 -3.12 -8.67
CA MET A 179 12.30 -2.73 -10.07
C MET A 179 13.68 -2.61 -10.71
N THR A 180 13.70 -2.54 -12.04
CA THR A 180 14.91 -2.25 -12.81
C THR A 180 14.67 -1.01 -13.65
N ALA A 181 15.49 0.02 -13.45
CA ALA A 181 15.52 1.21 -14.30
C ALA A 181 16.61 1.06 -15.37
N LEU A 182 16.29 1.38 -16.61
CA LEU A 182 17.24 1.31 -17.72
C LEU A 182 17.92 2.66 -17.97
N PRO A 183 19.20 2.69 -18.36
CA PRO A 183 19.87 3.93 -18.67
C PRO A 183 19.29 4.56 -19.94
N TYR A 184 19.09 5.87 -19.92
CA TYR A 184 18.69 6.64 -21.08
C TYR A 184 19.86 6.73 -22.07
N ARG A 185 19.63 6.29 -23.30
CA ARG A 185 20.64 6.28 -24.35
C ARG A 185 20.60 7.61 -25.10
N SER A 186 21.71 8.32 -25.09
CA SER A 186 21.91 9.56 -25.86
C SER A 186 23.24 9.47 -26.59
N ALA A 187 23.27 9.86 -27.87
CA ALA A 187 24.50 9.86 -28.66
C ALA A 187 25.50 10.91 -28.18
N SER A 188 25.01 12.02 -27.62
CA SER A 188 25.84 13.12 -27.10
C SER A 188 26.12 13.00 -25.59
N SER A 189 25.43 12.09 -24.89
CA SER A 189 25.42 12.03 -23.43
C SER A 189 25.01 13.36 -22.77
N ASN A 190 24.16 14.14 -23.45
CA ASN A 190 23.54 15.36 -22.90
C ASN A 190 22.15 15.00 -22.39
N TYR A 191 21.84 15.41 -21.16
CA TYR A 191 20.64 15.06 -20.43
C TYR A 191 20.01 16.28 -19.76
N ILE A 192 18.68 16.36 -19.85
CA ILE A 192 17.83 17.25 -19.04
C ILE A 192 17.09 16.41 -18.01
N HIS A 193 17.19 16.76 -16.74
CA HIS A 193 16.43 16.14 -15.65
C HIS A 193 15.48 17.14 -15.02
N ILE A 194 14.20 16.78 -14.98
CA ILE A 194 13.15 17.57 -14.32
C ILE A 194 12.79 16.83 -13.05
N GLY A 195 13.22 17.37 -11.91
CA GLY A 195 12.94 16.83 -10.59
C GLY A 195 11.79 17.58 -9.92
N VAL A 196 10.89 16.83 -9.29
CA VAL A 196 9.81 17.39 -8.46
C VAL A 196 9.87 16.72 -7.10
N THR A 197 10.05 17.52 -6.06
CA THR A 197 10.38 17.02 -4.71
C THR A 197 9.14 16.62 -3.90
N THR A 198 7.95 17.08 -4.27
CA THR A 198 6.73 16.83 -3.50
C THR A 198 5.96 15.59 -3.98
N ALA A 199 5.50 14.77 -3.04
CA ALA A 199 4.68 13.59 -3.30
C ALA A 199 3.21 13.94 -3.60
N GLU A 200 2.74 15.11 -3.15
CA GLU A 200 1.37 15.59 -3.32
C GLU A 200 1.35 17.11 -3.53
N VAL A 201 0.38 17.59 -4.30
CA VAL A 201 0.15 19.03 -4.56
C VAL A 201 -1.36 19.25 -4.50
N LYS A 202 -1.81 20.25 -3.73
CA LYS A 202 -3.22 20.64 -3.68
C LYS A 202 -3.49 21.79 -4.65
N LEU A 203 -4.76 21.94 -5.02
CA LEU A 203 -5.17 23.09 -5.83
C LEU A 203 -4.87 24.39 -5.08
N GLY A 204 -4.19 25.31 -5.76
CA GLY A 204 -3.72 26.57 -5.18
C GLY A 204 -2.29 26.52 -4.64
N ASP A 205 -1.67 25.34 -4.52
CA ASP A 205 -0.28 25.22 -4.09
C ASP A 205 0.70 25.65 -5.19
N ASN A 206 1.85 26.18 -4.78
CA ASN A 206 2.98 26.41 -5.67
C ASN A 206 3.78 25.12 -5.84
N LEU A 207 3.90 24.64 -7.09
CA LEU A 207 4.75 23.50 -7.42
C LEU A 207 6.18 23.96 -7.74
N LYS A 208 7.14 23.61 -6.87
CA LYS A 208 8.56 23.82 -7.16
C LYS A 208 9.10 22.68 -8.04
N MET A 209 9.67 23.04 -9.18
CA MET A 209 10.33 22.12 -10.11
C MET A 209 11.79 22.51 -10.26
N ASN A 210 12.67 21.52 -10.30
CA ASN A 210 14.10 21.74 -10.54
C ASN A 210 14.46 21.19 -11.92
N ILE A 211 15.10 21.99 -12.76
CA ILE A 211 15.62 21.57 -14.06
C ILE A 211 17.13 21.51 -13.97
N ASN A 212 17.68 20.32 -14.19
CA ASN A 212 19.11 20.05 -14.10
C ASN A 212 19.63 19.64 -15.47
N LEU A 213 20.67 20.34 -15.94
CA LEU A 213 21.40 20.02 -17.16
C LEU A 213 22.74 19.41 -16.75
N ASN A 214 23.07 18.23 -17.28
CA ASN A 214 24.34 17.56 -16.93
C ASN A 214 25.57 18.18 -17.61
N LYS A 215 25.35 18.93 -18.70
CA LYS A 215 26.37 19.73 -19.37
C LYS A 215 25.82 21.13 -19.59
N LEU A 216 26.61 22.11 -19.19
CA LEU A 216 26.39 23.51 -19.53
C LEU A 216 27.36 23.83 -20.65
N GLU A 217 26.85 24.11 -21.84
CA GLU A 217 27.64 24.73 -22.90
C GLU A 217 27.65 26.24 -22.66
N ASN A 218 28.73 26.94 -23.04
CA ASN A 218 28.87 28.41 -22.86
C ASN A 218 27.97 29.23 -23.81
N VAL A 219 26.77 28.73 -24.08
CA VAL A 219 25.78 29.29 -24.99
C VAL A 219 24.54 29.62 -24.19
N GLU A 220 23.96 30.80 -24.44
CA GLU A 220 22.67 31.18 -23.89
C GLU A 220 21.64 30.10 -24.22
N THR A 221 21.05 29.50 -23.18
CA THR A 221 20.17 28.33 -23.31
C THR A 221 18.76 28.70 -22.87
N ASP A 222 17.82 28.73 -23.82
CA ASP A 222 16.40 28.84 -23.52
C ASP A 222 15.81 27.46 -23.19
N ILE A 223 14.88 27.43 -22.22
CA ILE A 223 14.16 26.22 -21.82
C ILE A 223 12.68 26.39 -22.18
N THR A 224 12.20 25.57 -23.12
CA THR A 224 10.78 25.46 -23.45
C THR A 224 10.12 24.38 -22.59
N TYR A 225 8.99 24.71 -21.98
CA TYR A 225 8.17 23.74 -21.23
C TYR A 225 6.74 23.74 -21.74
N LEU A 226 6.06 22.61 -21.58
CA LEU A 226 4.67 22.39 -21.96
C LEU A 226 3.96 21.70 -20.80
N ILE A 227 2.79 22.19 -20.42
CA ILE A 227 1.95 21.60 -19.36
C ILE A 227 0.73 20.96 -20.02
N GLN A 228 0.53 19.67 -19.74
CA GLN A 228 -0.61 18.91 -20.22
C GLN A 228 -1.52 18.51 -19.07
N SER A 229 -2.84 18.58 -19.28
CA SER A 229 -3.86 18.10 -18.37
C SER A 229 -4.99 17.46 -19.15
N LYS A 230 -5.46 16.28 -18.72
CA LYS A 230 -6.54 15.52 -19.39
C LYS A 230 -6.32 15.39 -20.91
N SER A 231 -5.09 15.07 -21.30
CA SER A 231 -4.67 14.91 -22.70
C SER A 231 -4.73 16.18 -23.56
N GLN A 232 -4.81 17.37 -22.94
CA GLN A 232 -4.79 18.66 -23.63
C GLN A 232 -3.60 19.50 -23.18
N LEU A 233 -2.99 20.24 -24.11
CA LEU A 233 -1.99 21.25 -23.80
C LEU A 233 -2.68 22.47 -23.22
N ILE A 234 -2.28 22.87 -22.01
CA ILE A 234 -2.90 23.98 -21.29
C ILE A 234 -1.95 25.18 -21.10
N LYS A 235 -0.64 24.98 -21.21
CA LYS A 235 0.37 26.05 -21.16
C LYS A 235 1.66 25.61 -21.84
#